data_AF-A0A0P7BQW4-F1
#
_entry.id   AF-A0A0P7BQW4-F1
#
_cell.length_a   1.000
_cell.length_b   1.000
_cell.length_c   1.000
_cell.angle_alpha   90.00
_cell.angle_beta   90.00
_cell.angle_gamma   90.00
#
_symmetry.space_group_name_H-M   'P 1'
#
loop_
_entity.id
_entity.type
_entity.pdbx_description
1 polymer ?
#
loop_
_entity_poly.entity_id
_entity_poly.type
_entity_poly.pdbx_seq_one_letter_code
_entity_poly.pdbx_strand_id
1 'polypeptide(L)'
;MFVPDSVCLGIEVEFLAAQHLSETSRIDDGDHRWVCDPPCRDPYLQQQPIYKKLTAESPHHWPEASSILKSCEILANLGLPAACPCPSEPDSRNPISQTAPAGSVFKLADSSDLRVWNKDASTSRAGDVSRSDYWFVVRERHITEDIRNVPRKSPTQNYYWYGTELNSPVLTRPEEFSQGLPTLRRSLTAIQDNMKVAINAGCGLHLHVNDAGKMDLQTAQRVACLVHLLEDSLLMPLSHPSRHTSPYSARISVESKIAMQKDIVALQTGSDGAMQLRALEVLMGQLSGRSKVDNETLEALRRIYSQPDLHTLGQALRKFDEGPVHTTRRCALVVSTKHNTIEFRYPASTFDADYIASWAALVRHIYAVAMAPADEFSQVLCRVYEVVTRGQAVGWQAVMQAIEFQGVSADEWKRCMRDFNGRLKDLDQHGILPPTK
;
A
#
# COMPACT_ATOMS: atom_id res chain seq x y z
N MET A 1 1.63 1.01 24.93
CA MET A 1 1.18 2.37 24.52
C MET A 1 -0.24 2.32 23.96
N PHE A 2 -1.08 3.32 24.24
CA PHE A 2 -2.44 3.45 23.69
C PHE A 2 -2.38 4.06 22.28
N VAL A 3 -3.17 3.54 21.34
CA VAL A 3 -3.30 4.12 19.99
C VAL A 3 -4.50 5.08 20.00
N PRO A 4 -4.32 6.39 19.74
CA PRO A 4 -5.42 7.33 19.71
C PRO A 4 -6.49 6.94 18.68
N ASP A 5 -7.77 7.13 19.02
CA ASP A 5 -8.90 6.88 18.10
C ASP A 5 -8.85 7.75 16.85
N SER A 6 -8.13 8.88 16.92
CA SER A 6 -7.92 9.77 15.78
C SER A 6 -6.95 9.21 14.74
N VAL A 7 -6.12 8.20 15.08
CA VAL A 7 -5.23 7.54 14.12
C VAL A 7 -6.04 6.68 13.17
N CYS A 8 -6.27 7.19 11.96
CA CYS A 8 -7.00 6.53 10.90
C CYS A 8 -6.10 5.93 9.83
N LEU A 9 -6.67 5.03 9.03
CA LEU A 9 -5.91 4.20 8.09
C LEU A 9 -6.66 4.03 6.76
N GLY A 10 -6.00 4.29 5.64
CA GLY A 10 -6.39 3.81 4.32
C GLY A 10 -5.58 2.57 3.94
N ILE A 11 -6.18 1.63 3.24
CA ILE A 11 -5.55 0.37 2.82
C ILE A 11 -5.69 0.25 1.30
N GLU A 12 -4.58 -0.02 0.61
CA GLU A 12 -4.55 -0.33 -0.82
C GLU A 12 -4.04 -1.75 -1.02
N VAL A 13 -4.84 -2.60 -1.64
CA VAL A 13 -4.51 -4.00 -1.95
C VAL A 13 -4.39 -4.16 -3.45
N GLU A 14 -3.18 -4.41 -3.94
CA GLU A 14 -2.93 -4.67 -5.36
C GLU A 14 -3.06 -6.16 -5.68
N PHE A 15 -3.68 -6.52 -6.79
CA PHE A 15 -3.84 -7.91 -7.23
C PHE A 15 -4.05 -8.01 -8.74
N LEU A 16 -4.13 -9.25 -9.23
CA LEU A 16 -4.36 -9.57 -10.63
C LEU A 16 -5.75 -10.11 -10.83
N ALA A 17 -6.46 -9.62 -11.83
CA ALA A 17 -7.74 -10.17 -12.29
C ALA A 17 -7.58 -10.83 -13.66
N ALA A 18 -8.18 -12.01 -13.82
CA ALA A 18 -8.07 -12.80 -15.05
C ALA A 18 -9.06 -12.35 -16.15
N GLN A 19 -8.62 -12.50 -17.39
CA GLN A 19 -9.43 -12.38 -18.62
C GLN A 19 -9.20 -13.59 -19.54
N HIS A 20 -10.26 -14.05 -20.22
CA HIS A 20 -10.16 -15.11 -21.23
C HIS A 20 -9.31 -14.67 -22.43
N LEU A 21 -8.51 -15.61 -22.95
CA LEU A 21 -7.68 -15.40 -24.15
C LEU A 21 -8.54 -15.20 -25.43
N SER A 22 -9.69 -15.88 -25.50
CA SER A 22 -10.71 -15.76 -26.55
C SER A 22 -12.03 -16.45 -26.14
N GLU A 23 -13.13 -16.14 -26.85
CA GLU A 23 -14.43 -16.81 -26.66
C GLU A 23 -14.34 -18.34 -26.89
N THR A 24 -13.46 -18.76 -27.78
CA THR A 24 -13.21 -20.17 -28.13
C THR A 24 -12.21 -20.88 -27.22
N SER A 25 -11.53 -20.14 -26.33
CA SER A 25 -10.56 -20.68 -25.36
C SER A 25 -11.08 -20.56 -23.94
N ARG A 26 -12.41 -20.65 -23.75
CA ARG A 26 -12.97 -20.85 -22.42
C ARG A 26 -12.45 -22.18 -21.88
N ILE A 27 -11.57 -22.06 -20.88
CA ILE A 27 -10.98 -23.20 -20.21
C ILE A 27 -12.01 -23.70 -19.21
N ASP A 28 -12.49 -24.93 -19.41
CA ASP A 28 -13.31 -25.63 -18.44
C ASP A 28 -12.38 -26.30 -17.42
N ASP A 29 -11.94 -25.52 -16.45
CA ASP A 29 -11.14 -25.98 -15.30
C ASP A 29 -12.02 -26.33 -14.09
N GLY A 30 -13.35 -26.38 -14.26
CA GLY A 30 -14.32 -26.58 -13.18
C GLY A 30 -14.46 -25.39 -12.23
N ASP A 31 -13.71 -24.30 -12.45
CA ASP A 31 -13.80 -23.07 -11.69
C ASP A 31 -14.61 -22.03 -12.47
N HIS A 32 -15.88 -21.87 -12.07
CA HIS A 32 -16.85 -21.01 -12.74
C HIS A 32 -16.82 -19.56 -12.25
N ARG A 33 -15.85 -19.18 -11.41
CA ARG A 33 -15.68 -17.79 -10.99
C ARG A 33 -15.46 -16.88 -12.19
N TRP A 34 -15.91 -15.64 -12.06
CA TRP A 34 -15.92 -14.68 -13.16
C TRP A 34 -14.52 -14.48 -13.75
N VAL A 35 -14.50 -14.43 -15.07
CA VAL A 35 -13.37 -14.06 -15.90
C VAL A 35 -13.88 -13.04 -16.89
N CYS A 36 -13.12 -11.97 -17.13
CA CYS A 36 -13.51 -10.99 -18.14
C CYS A 36 -13.60 -11.68 -19.51
N ASP A 37 -14.70 -11.48 -20.24
CA ASP A 37 -14.78 -11.90 -21.64
C ASP A 37 -13.83 -11.03 -22.50
N PRO A 38 -13.27 -11.57 -23.59
CA PRO A 38 -12.55 -10.75 -24.56
C PRO A 38 -13.50 -9.69 -25.16
N PRO A 39 -12.99 -8.51 -25.57
CA PRO A 39 -13.83 -7.57 -26.31
C PRO A 39 -14.39 -8.24 -27.57
N CYS A 40 -15.70 -8.08 -27.79
CA CYS A 40 -16.48 -8.71 -28.86
C CYS A 40 -15.74 -8.62 -30.22
N ARG A 41 -15.54 -9.77 -30.87
CA ARG A 41 -14.93 -9.88 -32.21
C ARG A 41 -15.95 -9.58 -33.31
N ASP A 42 -16.57 -8.41 -33.32
CA ASP A 42 -17.39 -8.02 -34.48
C ASP A 42 -16.45 -7.70 -35.67
N PRO A 43 -16.45 -8.52 -36.74
CA PRO A 43 -15.57 -8.32 -37.89
C PRO A 43 -15.87 -7.02 -38.66
N TYR A 44 -17.07 -6.43 -38.49
CA TYR A 44 -17.45 -5.15 -39.08
C TYR A 44 -16.78 -3.98 -38.35
N LEU A 45 -16.62 -4.08 -37.03
CA LEU A 45 -15.92 -3.07 -36.22
C LEU A 45 -14.41 -3.08 -36.46
N GLN A 46 -13.80 -4.24 -36.71
CA GLN A 46 -12.36 -4.36 -36.99
C GLN A 46 -11.91 -3.74 -38.31
N GLN A 47 -12.81 -3.59 -39.28
CA GLN A 47 -12.51 -2.98 -40.59
C GLN A 47 -12.63 -1.45 -40.58
N GLN A 48 -13.20 -0.87 -39.53
CA GLN A 48 -13.32 0.58 -39.44
C GLN A 48 -11.94 1.21 -39.16
N PRO A 49 -11.54 2.27 -39.89
CA PRO A 49 -10.23 2.91 -39.72
C PRO A 49 -9.97 3.42 -38.29
N ILE A 50 -11.03 3.77 -37.56
CA ILE A 50 -10.98 4.13 -36.14
C ILE A 50 -10.56 2.96 -35.23
N TYR A 51 -10.96 1.73 -35.54
CA TYR A 51 -10.61 0.55 -34.75
C TYR A 51 -9.12 0.22 -34.91
N LYS A 52 -8.59 0.30 -36.14
CA LYS A 52 -7.15 0.18 -36.40
C LYS A 52 -6.33 1.27 -35.70
N LYS A 53 -6.85 2.50 -35.60
CA LYS A 53 -6.20 3.61 -34.91
C LYS A 53 -6.24 3.44 -33.38
N LEU A 54 -7.38 3.03 -32.80
CA LEU A 54 -7.51 2.69 -31.38
C LEU A 54 -6.70 1.46 -30.98
N THR A 55 -6.56 0.45 -31.84
CA THR A 55 -5.67 -0.70 -31.59
C THR A 55 -4.19 -0.40 -31.86
N ALA A 56 -3.87 0.67 -32.58
CA ALA A 56 -2.49 1.14 -32.77
C ALA A 56 -2.06 2.14 -31.69
N GLU A 57 -2.99 2.90 -31.11
CA GLU A 57 -2.70 3.97 -30.13
C GLU A 57 -3.11 3.61 -28.68
N SER A 58 -4.10 2.72 -28.45
CA SER A 58 -4.49 2.22 -27.12
C SER A 58 -5.44 0.99 -27.15
N PRO A 59 -4.97 -0.19 -27.62
CA PRO A 59 -5.78 -1.42 -27.77
C PRO A 59 -6.41 -1.99 -26.47
N HIS A 60 -6.13 -1.43 -25.29
CA HIS A 60 -6.23 -2.16 -24.01
C HIS A 60 -7.02 -1.47 -22.89
N HIS A 61 -7.65 -0.32 -23.13
CA HIS A 61 -8.44 0.37 -22.08
C HIS A 61 -9.73 -0.37 -21.69
N TRP A 62 -10.19 -1.31 -22.53
CA TRP A 62 -11.51 -1.93 -22.47
C TRP A 62 -11.62 -3.12 -21.51
N PRO A 63 -10.65 -4.06 -21.49
CA PRO A 63 -10.71 -5.20 -20.58
C PRO A 63 -10.44 -4.83 -19.12
N GLU A 64 -9.49 -3.92 -18.89
CA GLU A 64 -9.16 -3.36 -17.58
C GLU A 64 -10.39 -2.74 -16.91
N ALA A 65 -11.22 -2.07 -17.71
CA ALA A 65 -12.47 -1.48 -17.24
C ALA A 65 -13.47 -2.53 -16.69
N SER A 66 -13.48 -3.74 -17.25
CA SER A 66 -14.46 -4.77 -16.88
C SER A 66 -14.15 -5.45 -15.55
N SER A 67 -12.87 -5.71 -15.24
CA SER A 67 -12.46 -6.25 -13.93
C SER A 67 -12.71 -5.26 -12.79
N ILE A 68 -12.48 -3.96 -13.07
CA ILE A 68 -12.80 -2.87 -12.14
C ILE A 68 -14.30 -2.83 -11.86
N LEU A 69 -15.14 -2.84 -12.91
CA LEU A 69 -16.59 -2.85 -12.76
C LEU A 69 -17.09 -4.07 -11.99
N LYS A 70 -16.56 -5.26 -12.28
CA LYS A 70 -16.97 -6.48 -11.58
C LYS A 70 -16.62 -6.41 -10.10
N SER A 71 -15.44 -5.89 -9.76
CA SER A 71 -15.03 -5.68 -8.37
C SER A 71 -15.99 -4.71 -7.67
N CYS A 72 -16.33 -3.58 -8.29
CA CYS A 72 -17.33 -2.64 -7.77
C CYS A 72 -18.71 -3.29 -7.57
N GLU A 73 -19.17 -4.10 -8.53
CA GLU A 73 -20.44 -4.83 -8.44
C GLU A 73 -20.45 -5.81 -7.25
N ILE A 74 -19.37 -6.57 -7.06
CA ILE A 74 -19.22 -7.50 -5.93
C ILE A 74 -19.30 -6.75 -4.59
N LEU A 75 -18.56 -5.65 -4.46
CA LEU A 75 -18.59 -4.81 -3.26
C LEU A 75 -19.98 -4.21 -3.03
N ALA A 76 -20.64 -3.76 -4.09
CA ALA A 76 -21.99 -3.23 -4.01
C ALA A 76 -23.01 -4.30 -3.57
N ASN A 77 -22.86 -5.56 -4.01
CA ASN A 77 -23.70 -6.67 -3.58
C ASN A 77 -23.51 -7.02 -2.09
N LEU A 78 -22.37 -6.66 -1.50
CA LEU A 78 -22.16 -6.70 -0.04
C LEU A 78 -22.79 -5.51 0.72
N GLY A 79 -23.48 -4.61 0.01
CA GLY A 79 -24.02 -3.37 0.57
C GLY A 79 -22.99 -2.27 0.81
N LEU A 80 -21.77 -2.41 0.27
CA LEU A 80 -20.71 -1.42 0.47
C LEU A 80 -20.82 -0.27 -0.54
N PRO A 81 -20.46 0.96 -0.15
CA PRO A 81 -20.31 2.08 -1.07
C PRO A 81 -19.05 1.87 -1.91
N ALA A 82 -19.20 1.55 -3.19
CA ALA A 82 -18.10 1.25 -4.09
C ALA A 82 -17.99 2.29 -5.20
N ALA A 83 -16.78 2.58 -5.66
CA ALA A 83 -16.58 3.55 -6.73
C ALA A 83 -15.39 3.21 -7.62
N CYS A 84 -15.40 3.73 -8.85
CA CYS A 84 -14.26 3.66 -9.77
C CYS A 84 -14.17 4.92 -10.65
N PRO A 85 -12.99 5.22 -11.24
CA PRO A 85 -12.88 6.30 -12.22
C PRO A 85 -13.83 6.06 -13.40
N CYS A 86 -14.52 7.10 -13.82
CA CYS A 86 -15.28 7.18 -15.06
C CYS A 86 -14.55 8.12 -16.03
N PRO A 87 -14.30 7.73 -17.29
CA PRO A 87 -13.77 8.65 -18.28
C PRO A 87 -14.75 9.80 -18.51
N SER A 88 -14.21 11.01 -18.66
CA SER A 88 -14.95 12.28 -18.80
C SER A 88 -15.61 12.48 -20.16
N GLU A 89 -15.19 11.72 -21.19
CA GLU A 89 -15.92 11.64 -22.44
C GLU A 89 -16.78 10.38 -22.43
N PRO A 90 -18.10 10.48 -22.69
CA PRO A 90 -18.93 9.31 -22.93
C PRO A 90 -18.48 8.68 -24.23
N ASP A 91 -17.43 7.85 -24.18
CA ASP A 91 -17.22 6.88 -25.23
C ASP A 91 -18.40 5.93 -25.12
N SER A 92 -19.32 6.06 -26.08
CA SER A 92 -20.55 5.27 -26.15
C SER A 92 -20.29 3.77 -26.19
N ARG A 93 -19.03 3.35 -26.31
CA ARG A 93 -18.62 1.95 -26.23
C ARG A 93 -18.16 1.56 -24.82
N ASN A 94 -17.68 2.47 -23.95
CA ASN A 94 -17.04 2.15 -22.65
C ASN A 94 -18.01 1.44 -21.72
N PRO A 95 -17.76 0.19 -21.30
CA PRO A 95 -18.67 -0.50 -20.39
C PRO A 95 -18.86 0.26 -19.07
N ILE A 96 -17.87 1.07 -18.65
CA ILE A 96 -17.99 1.98 -17.49
C ILE A 96 -19.01 3.09 -17.77
N SER A 97 -19.08 3.59 -19.01
CA SER A 97 -20.02 4.64 -19.43
C SER A 97 -21.41 4.11 -19.82
N GLN A 98 -21.52 2.86 -20.31
CA GLN A 98 -22.79 2.29 -20.81
C GLN A 98 -23.70 1.72 -19.70
N THR A 99 -23.14 1.19 -18.61
CA THR A 99 -23.91 0.46 -17.59
C THR A 99 -24.25 1.29 -16.35
N ALA A 100 -23.94 2.59 -16.34
CA ALA A 100 -24.12 3.46 -15.18
C ALA A 100 -25.62 3.69 -14.87
N PRO A 101 -26.12 3.31 -13.69
CA PRO A 101 -27.47 3.67 -13.27
C PRO A 101 -27.67 5.19 -13.32
N ALA A 102 -28.87 5.66 -13.66
CA ALA A 102 -29.17 7.09 -13.62
C ALA A 102 -28.86 7.67 -12.22
N GLY A 103 -28.07 8.75 -12.15
CA GLY A 103 -27.67 9.38 -10.89
C GLY A 103 -26.43 8.78 -10.19
N SER A 104 -25.71 7.85 -10.82
CA SER A 104 -24.51 7.20 -10.26
C SER A 104 -23.16 7.85 -10.63
N VAL A 105 -23.16 8.90 -11.47
CA VAL A 105 -21.95 9.60 -11.90
C VAL A 105 -21.80 10.92 -11.15
N PHE A 106 -20.66 11.12 -10.51
CA PHE A 106 -20.34 12.31 -9.71
C PHE A 106 -19.04 12.95 -10.18
N LYS A 107 -19.02 14.28 -10.24
CA LYS A 107 -17.78 15.02 -10.51
C LYS A 107 -16.97 15.17 -9.23
N LEU A 108 -15.69 14.83 -9.31
CA LEU A 108 -14.72 15.20 -8.29
C LEU A 108 -14.27 16.65 -8.48
N ALA A 109 -13.78 17.24 -7.39
CA ALA A 109 -13.13 18.56 -7.41
C ALA A 109 -11.92 18.62 -8.37
N ASP A 110 -11.27 17.49 -8.64
CA ASP A 110 -10.17 17.36 -9.62
C ASP A 110 -10.66 17.18 -11.07
N SER A 111 -11.95 17.39 -11.35
CA SER A 111 -12.60 17.26 -12.65
C SER A 111 -12.61 15.84 -13.25
N SER A 112 -12.31 14.80 -12.47
CA SER A 112 -12.55 13.41 -12.87
C SER A 112 -13.97 12.97 -12.52
N ASP A 113 -14.62 12.25 -13.44
CA ASP A 113 -15.92 11.65 -13.15
C ASP A 113 -15.70 10.36 -12.35
N LEU A 114 -16.56 10.14 -11.35
CA LEU A 114 -16.63 8.91 -10.57
C LEU A 114 -17.92 8.20 -10.88
N ARG A 115 -17.84 6.88 -11.01
CA ARG A 115 -19.02 6.03 -10.96
C ARG A 115 -19.14 5.44 -9.56
N VAL A 116 -20.33 5.54 -8.97
CA VAL A 116 -20.60 5.19 -7.57
C VAL A 116 -21.78 4.22 -7.47
N TRP A 117 -21.64 3.20 -6.65
CA TRP A 117 -22.69 2.27 -6.22
C TRP A 117 -22.97 2.46 -4.74
N ASN A 118 -24.22 2.21 -4.32
CA ASN A 118 -24.67 2.32 -2.94
C ASN A 118 -24.24 3.63 -2.25
N LYS A 119 -24.42 4.76 -2.93
CA LYS A 119 -24.00 6.07 -2.41
C LYS A 119 -24.53 6.34 -1.00
N ASP A 120 -25.79 5.99 -0.76
CA ASP A 120 -26.47 6.25 0.53
C ASP A 120 -25.86 5.44 1.69
N ALA A 121 -25.07 4.40 1.39
CA ALA A 121 -24.31 3.63 2.37
C ALA A 121 -22.95 4.29 2.73
N SER A 122 -22.51 5.31 1.98
CA SER A 122 -21.30 6.06 2.31
C SER A 122 -21.52 6.93 3.55
N THR A 123 -20.47 7.11 4.35
CA THR A 123 -20.52 7.96 5.55
C THR A 123 -20.47 9.46 5.23
N SER A 124 -20.46 9.84 3.95
CA SER A 124 -20.37 11.23 3.53
C SER A 124 -21.63 12.00 3.92
N ARG A 125 -21.49 12.91 4.89
CA ARG A 125 -22.53 13.88 5.27
C ARG A 125 -22.47 15.05 4.29
N ALA A 126 -23.58 15.35 3.62
CA ALA A 126 -23.87 16.55 2.83
C ALA A 126 -22.64 17.40 2.45
N GLY A 127 -21.99 17.07 1.32
CA GLY A 127 -20.79 17.76 0.81
C GLY A 127 -20.29 17.17 -0.52
N ASP A 128 -19.12 17.62 -0.97
CA ASP A 128 -18.44 17.11 -2.18
C ASP A 128 -18.02 15.64 -2.00
N VAL A 129 -18.21 14.83 -3.04
CA VAL A 129 -17.83 13.42 -3.08
C VAL A 129 -16.30 13.29 -3.05
N SER A 130 -15.72 12.48 -2.16
CA SER A 130 -14.28 12.16 -2.16
C SER A 130 -14.03 10.67 -2.43
N ARG A 131 -12.91 10.34 -3.08
CA ARG A 131 -12.49 8.92 -3.30
C ARG A 131 -12.33 8.17 -1.98
N SER A 132 -11.93 8.87 -0.92
CA SER A 132 -11.71 8.33 0.43
C SER A 132 -12.99 7.87 1.14
N ASP A 133 -14.17 8.14 0.58
CA ASP A 133 -15.47 7.78 1.16
C ASP A 133 -15.98 6.42 0.67
N TYR A 134 -15.30 5.82 -0.31
CA TYR A 134 -15.75 4.62 -1.02
C TYR A 134 -14.68 3.54 -0.99
N TRP A 135 -15.12 2.30 -1.17
CA TRP A 135 -14.26 1.23 -1.65
C TRP A 135 -13.93 1.49 -3.11
N PHE A 136 -12.74 2.03 -3.36
CA PHE A 136 -12.38 2.60 -4.64
C PHE A 136 -11.49 1.64 -5.43
N VAL A 137 -11.96 1.23 -6.62
CA VAL A 137 -11.27 0.26 -7.47
C VAL A 137 -10.63 0.97 -8.66
N VAL A 138 -9.34 0.76 -8.86
CA VAL A 138 -8.57 1.33 -9.96
C VAL A 138 -7.71 0.28 -10.67
N ARG A 139 -7.21 0.66 -11.85
CA ARG A 139 -6.19 -0.12 -12.56
C ARG A 139 -4.83 0.10 -11.93
N GLU A 140 -4.07 -0.98 -11.83
CA GLU A 140 -2.64 -0.91 -11.50
C GLU A 140 -1.80 -1.21 -12.75
N ARG A 141 -1.29 -0.14 -13.36
CA ARG A 141 -0.63 -0.21 -14.67
C ARG A 141 0.72 -0.88 -14.58
N HIS A 142 1.50 -0.61 -13.53
CA HIS A 142 2.88 -1.11 -13.47
C HIS A 142 2.90 -2.63 -13.34
N ILE A 143 1.97 -3.21 -12.57
CA ILE A 143 1.81 -4.66 -12.44
C ILE A 143 1.42 -5.28 -13.80
N THR A 144 0.48 -4.63 -14.50
CA THR A 144 0.04 -5.07 -15.83
C THR A 144 1.19 -5.08 -16.84
N GLU A 145 2.01 -4.03 -16.84
CA GLU A 145 3.20 -3.90 -17.69
C GLU A 145 4.27 -4.93 -17.33
N ASP A 146 4.50 -5.17 -16.03
CA ASP A 146 5.47 -6.14 -15.53
C ASP A 146 5.17 -7.55 -16.02
N ILE A 147 3.91 -7.98 -16.00
CA ILE A 147 3.51 -9.32 -16.48
C ILE A 147 3.68 -9.44 -17.98
N ARG A 148 3.37 -8.39 -18.74
CA ARG A 148 3.54 -8.38 -20.20
C ARG A 148 5.01 -8.49 -20.60
N ASN A 149 5.88 -7.79 -19.88
CA ASN A 149 7.31 -7.76 -20.17
C ASN A 149 8.05 -8.98 -19.61
N VAL A 150 7.53 -9.58 -18.53
CA VAL A 150 8.14 -10.72 -17.84
C VAL A 150 7.10 -11.84 -17.71
N PRO A 151 6.94 -12.72 -18.72
CA PRO A 151 5.91 -13.76 -18.72
C PRO A 151 5.95 -14.71 -17.52
N ARG A 152 7.09 -14.84 -16.84
CA ARG A 152 7.25 -15.62 -15.60
C ARG A 152 6.50 -15.03 -14.39
N LYS A 153 6.14 -13.75 -14.42
CA LYS A 153 5.30 -13.10 -13.40
C LYS A 153 3.80 -13.31 -13.65
N SER A 154 3.43 -13.93 -14.77
CA SER A 154 2.06 -14.30 -15.07
C SER A 154 1.67 -15.52 -14.23
N PRO A 155 0.59 -15.47 -13.44
CA PRO A 155 0.16 -16.59 -12.61
C PRO A 155 -0.06 -17.87 -13.40
N THR A 156 -0.64 -17.75 -14.60
CA THR A 156 -0.82 -18.85 -15.55
C THR A 156 -0.75 -18.31 -16.99
N GLN A 157 -0.54 -19.19 -17.96
CA GLN A 157 -0.61 -18.85 -19.40
C GLN A 157 -2.02 -19.00 -19.98
N ASN A 158 -2.98 -19.38 -19.14
CA ASN A 158 -4.36 -19.70 -19.51
C ASN A 158 -5.24 -18.46 -19.68
N TYR A 159 -4.80 -17.33 -19.13
CA TYR A 159 -5.55 -16.08 -19.05
C TYR A 159 -4.65 -14.90 -19.37
N TYR A 160 -5.23 -13.80 -19.84
CA TYR A 160 -4.61 -12.49 -19.71
C TYR A 160 -4.83 -11.97 -18.28
N TRP A 161 -3.84 -11.26 -17.74
CA TRP A 161 -3.86 -10.76 -16.37
C TRP A 161 -3.73 -9.25 -16.33
N TYR A 162 -4.55 -8.62 -15.50
CA TYR A 162 -4.59 -7.17 -15.33
C TYR A 162 -4.43 -6.79 -13.87
N GLY A 163 -3.50 -5.87 -13.62
CA GLY A 163 -3.31 -5.25 -12.32
C GLY A 163 -4.53 -4.43 -11.93
N THR A 164 -5.05 -4.72 -10.75
CA THR A 164 -6.20 -4.08 -10.12
C THR A 164 -5.81 -3.69 -8.71
N GLU A 165 -6.25 -2.53 -8.24
CA GLU A 165 -6.02 -2.05 -6.88
C GLU A 165 -7.36 -1.76 -6.22
N LEU A 166 -7.56 -2.34 -5.03
CA LEU A 166 -8.68 -2.06 -4.16
C LEU A 166 -8.23 -1.12 -3.04
N ASN A 167 -8.81 0.07 -3.01
CA ASN A 167 -8.61 1.06 -1.95
C ASN A 167 -9.77 1.00 -0.97
N SER A 168 -9.49 0.92 0.32
CA SER A 168 -10.51 1.09 1.35
C SER A 168 -10.91 2.56 1.47
N PRO A 169 -12.13 2.86 1.97
CA PRO A 169 -12.38 4.15 2.56
C PRO A 169 -11.43 4.39 3.74
N VAL A 170 -11.29 5.64 4.19
CA VAL A 170 -10.48 5.94 5.39
C VAL A 170 -11.14 5.32 6.61
N LEU A 171 -10.48 4.31 7.17
CA LEU A 171 -10.95 3.56 8.32
C LEU A 171 -10.70 4.38 9.59
N THR A 172 -11.79 4.77 10.24
CA THR A 172 -11.80 5.56 11.48
C THR A 172 -12.48 4.81 12.64
N ARG A 173 -13.23 3.75 12.34
CA ARG A 173 -14.05 3.04 13.32
C ARG A 173 -13.20 2.08 14.15
N PRO A 174 -13.18 2.17 15.49
CA PRO A 174 -12.44 1.24 16.35
C PRO A 174 -12.79 -0.24 16.14
N GLU A 175 -14.03 -0.54 15.72
CA GLU A 175 -14.50 -1.89 15.44
C GLU A 175 -13.77 -2.53 14.25
N GLU A 176 -13.40 -1.74 13.23
CA GLU A 176 -12.61 -2.26 12.11
C GLU A 176 -11.27 -2.79 12.62
N PHE A 177 -10.64 -2.11 13.56
CA PHE A 177 -9.32 -2.50 14.05
C PHE A 177 -9.39 -3.60 15.12
N SER A 178 -10.31 -3.48 16.08
CA SER A 178 -10.45 -4.43 17.18
C SER A 178 -10.97 -5.81 16.74
N GLN A 179 -11.66 -5.90 15.59
CA GLN A 179 -12.21 -7.16 15.05
C GLN A 179 -11.42 -7.72 13.86
N GLY A 180 -10.23 -7.18 13.58
CA GLY A 180 -9.35 -7.67 12.52
C GLY A 180 -9.88 -7.39 11.11
N LEU A 181 -10.29 -6.15 10.87
CA LEU A 181 -10.76 -5.60 9.58
C LEU A 181 -11.92 -6.42 8.96
N PRO A 182 -13.04 -6.62 9.67
CA PRO A 182 -14.14 -7.48 9.22
C PRO A 182 -14.73 -7.04 7.88
N THR A 183 -14.77 -5.74 7.57
CA THR A 183 -15.29 -5.30 6.27
C THR A 183 -14.31 -5.61 5.14
N LEU A 184 -13.01 -5.38 5.35
CA LEU A 184 -11.98 -5.79 4.39
C LEU A 184 -12.00 -7.30 4.15
N ARG A 185 -12.13 -8.10 5.22
CA ARG A 185 -12.21 -9.57 5.13
C ARG A 185 -13.37 -10.00 4.23
N ARG A 186 -14.57 -9.45 4.43
CA ARG A 186 -15.74 -9.74 3.59
C ARG A 186 -15.51 -9.31 2.13
N SER A 187 -14.93 -8.13 1.91
CA SER A 187 -14.61 -7.61 0.58
C SER A 187 -13.65 -8.52 -0.19
N LEU A 188 -12.52 -8.88 0.41
CA LEU A 188 -11.51 -9.74 -0.21
C LEU A 188 -12.05 -11.15 -0.48
N THR A 189 -12.77 -11.73 0.49
CA THR A 189 -13.45 -13.03 0.35
C THR A 189 -14.41 -13.01 -0.83
N ALA A 190 -15.30 -12.01 -0.90
CA ALA A 190 -16.27 -11.93 -1.99
C ALA A 190 -15.61 -11.74 -3.36
N ILE A 191 -14.54 -10.94 -3.45
CA ILE A 191 -13.78 -10.79 -4.70
C ILE A 191 -13.15 -12.13 -5.09
N GLN A 192 -12.50 -12.81 -4.15
CA GLN A 192 -11.86 -14.11 -4.40
C GLN A 192 -12.86 -15.20 -4.79
N ASP A 193 -14.06 -15.21 -4.21
CA ASP A 193 -15.10 -16.21 -4.50
C ASP A 193 -15.88 -15.94 -5.78
N ASN A 194 -15.85 -14.71 -6.28
CA ASN A 194 -16.62 -14.33 -7.46
C ASN A 194 -15.75 -14.00 -8.67
N MET A 195 -14.43 -13.90 -8.53
CA MET A 195 -13.49 -13.61 -9.61
C MET A 195 -12.25 -14.50 -9.53
N LYS A 196 -11.71 -14.87 -10.69
CA LYS A 196 -10.37 -15.47 -10.75
C LYS A 196 -9.31 -14.39 -10.51
N VAL A 197 -8.73 -14.42 -9.31
CA VAL A 197 -7.70 -13.48 -8.88
C VAL A 197 -6.38 -14.17 -8.56
N ALA A 198 -5.28 -13.43 -8.65
CA ALA A 198 -3.95 -13.90 -8.31
C ALA A 198 -3.10 -12.77 -7.72
N ILE A 199 -1.97 -13.15 -7.13
CA ILE A 199 -0.98 -12.26 -6.54
C ILE A 199 0.38 -12.69 -7.06
N ASN A 200 1.27 -11.73 -7.31
CA ASN A 200 2.65 -11.99 -7.67
C ASN A 200 3.59 -11.07 -6.87
N ALA A 201 4.90 -11.19 -7.08
CA ALA A 201 5.90 -10.40 -6.35
C ALA A 201 5.85 -8.89 -6.65
N GLY A 202 5.14 -8.48 -7.71
CA GLY A 202 4.89 -7.08 -8.04
C GLY A 202 3.76 -6.45 -7.23
N CYS A 203 2.85 -7.26 -6.68
CA CYS A 203 1.68 -6.78 -5.94
C CYS A 203 2.07 -6.37 -4.50
N GLY A 204 1.82 -5.12 -4.15
CA GLY A 204 2.03 -4.52 -2.84
C GLY A 204 0.75 -4.37 -2.02
N LEU A 205 0.94 -4.28 -0.70
CA LEU A 205 -0.03 -3.75 0.25
C LEU A 205 0.48 -2.37 0.70
N HIS A 206 -0.33 -1.33 0.49
CA HIS A 206 -0.03 0.02 0.96
C HIS A 206 -0.93 0.40 2.12
N LEU A 207 -0.34 1.04 3.13
CA LEU A 207 -1.03 1.46 4.35
C LEU A 207 -0.80 2.96 4.55
N HIS A 208 -1.86 3.73 4.44
CA HIS A 208 -1.85 5.19 4.55
C HIS A 208 -2.33 5.60 5.92
N VAL A 209 -1.46 6.14 6.76
CA VAL A 209 -1.79 6.54 8.13
C VAL A 209 -1.70 8.06 8.32
N ASN A 210 -2.62 8.62 9.08
CA ASN A 210 -2.59 9.99 9.57
C ASN A 210 -3.47 10.19 10.82
N ASP A 211 -3.50 11.42 11.35
CA ASP A 211 -4.30 11.84 12.50
C ASP A 211 -5.55 12.60 12.05
N ALA A 212 -6.70 11.90 11.98
CA ALA A 212 -7.98 12.47 11.58
C ALA A 212 -7.92 13.31 10.28
N GLY A 213 -7.21 12.80 9.26
CA GLY A 213 -7.03 13.51 7.98
C GLY A 213 -5.91 14.56 7.99
N LYS A 214 -5.21 14.73 9.11
CA LYS A 214 -4.10 15.67 9.28
C LYS A 214 -2.78 14.95 9.48
N MET A 215 -1.74 15.48 8.86
CA MET A 215 -0.37 15.06 9.10
C MET A 215 0.43 16.28 9.55
N ASP A 216 1.06 16.15 10.69
CA ASP A 216 1.98 17.15 11.23
C ASP A 216 3.43 16.81 10.87
N LEU A 217 4.26 17.83 10.64
CA LEU A 217 5.66 17.65 10.25
C LEU A 217 6.48 16.94 11.33
N GLN A 218 6.33 17.34 12.59
CA GLN A 218 7.07 16.74 13.69
C GLN A 218 6.71 15.25 13.81
N THR A 219 5.43 14.92 13.71
CA THR A 219 4.98 13.52 13.71
C THR A 219 5.57 12.75 12.52
N ALA A 220 5.56 13.33 11.31
CA ALA A 220 6.12 12.68 10.12
C ALA A 220 7.64 12.45 10.21
N GLN A 221 8.39 13.42 10.76
CA GLN A 221 9.83 13.28 11.02
C GLN A 221 10.10 12.17 12.04
N ARG A 222 9.31 12.10 13.11
CA ARG A 222 9.41 11.05 14.12
C ARG A 222 9.08 9.67 13.57
N VAL A 223 8.06 9.54 12.72
CA VAL A 223 7.75 8.27 12.01
C VAL A 223 8.93 7.88 11.10
N ALA A 224 9.45 8.81 10.30
CA ALA A 224 10.58 8.53 9.42
C ALA A 224 11.83 8.11 10.22
N CYS A 225 12.07 8.74 11.37
CA CYS A 225 13.16 8.40 12.28
C CYS A 225 13.02 6.99 12.87
N LEU A 226 11.82 6.62 13.35
CA LEU A 226 11.56 5.25 13.81
C LEU A 226 11.73 4.25 12.66
N VAL A 227 11.08 4.49 11.52
CA VAL A 227 11.14 3.59 10.36
C VAL A 227 12.58 3.34 9.93
N HIS A 228 13.41 4.39 9.86
CA HIS A 228 14.84 4.26 9.53
C HIS A 228 15.57 3.25 10.43
N LEU A 229 15.25 3.22 11.73
CA LEU A 229 15.83 2.27 12.69
C LEU A 229 15.17 0.87 12.63
N LEU A 230 13.90 0.81 12.23
CA LEU A 230 13.07 -0.40 12.27
C LEU A 230 13.16 -1.25 10.98
N GLU A 231 13.63 -0.70 9.86
CA GLU A 231 13.61 -1.39 8.57
C GLU A 231 14.26 -2.77 8.61
N ASP A 232 15.51 -2.87 9.04
CA ASP A 232 16.27 -4.11 8.97
C ASP A 232 15.93 -5.13 10.05
N SER A 233 15.42 -4.65 11.20
CA SER A 233 15.20 -5.50 12.38
C SER A 233 13.72 -5.80 12.64
N LEU A 234 12.78 -5.10 11.99
CA LEU A 234 11.34 -5.29 12.16
C LEU A 234 10.58 -5.32 10.83
N LEU A 235 10.59 -4.25 10.04
CA LEU A 235 9.68 -4.11 8.89
C LEU A 235 10.02 -5.07 7.75
N MET A 236 11.29 -5.18 7.37
CA MET A 236 11.71 -6.12 6.33
C MET A 236 11.61 -7.58 6.79
N PRO A 237 12.03 -7.96 8.01
CA PRO A 237 11.82 -9.32 8.53
C PRO A 237 10.37 -9.80 8.54
N LEU A 238 9.40 -8.90 8.74
CA LEU A 238 7.97 -9.24 8.70
C LEU A 238 7.38 -9.23 7.28
N SER A 239 8.13 -8.75 6.29
CA SER A 239 7.72 -8.67 4.89
C SER A 239 8.16 -9.91 4.11
N HIS A 240 7.44 -10.24 3.06
CA HIS A 240 7.84 -11.32 2.15
C HIS A 240 9.25 -11.04 1.55
N PRO A 241 10.14 -12.04 1.41
CA PRO A 241 11.50 -11.84 0.89
C PRO A 241 11.58 -11.14 -0.47
N SER A 242 10.58 -11.32 -1.35
CA SER A 242 10.52 -10.61 -2.63
C SER A 242 10.50 -9.09 -2.50
N ARG A 243 10.05 -8.56 -1.36
CA ARG A 243 10.03 -7.12 -1.08
C ARG A 243 11.41 -6.56 -0.77
N HIS A 244 12.37 -7.41 -0.36
CA HIS A 244 13.71 -7.00 0.06
C HIS A 244 14.54 -6.44 -1.08
N THR A 245 14.26 -6.87 -2.30
CA THR A 245 14.93 -6.42 -3.52
C THR A 245 13.96 -5.77 -4.50
N SER A 246 12.72 -5.49 -4.07
CA SER A 246 11.71 -4.91 -4.96
C SER A 246 11.97 -3.41 -5.12
N PRO A 247 12.01 -2.89 -6.37
CA PRO A 247 12.16 -1.46 -6.61
C PRO A 247 10.94 -0.64 -6.15
N TYR A 248 9.84 -1.31 -5.77
CA TYR A 248 8.61 -0.71 -5.27
C TYR A 248 8.56 -0.66 -3.72
N SER A 249 9.59 -1.15 -3.04
CA SER A 249 9.75 -1.07 -1.57
C SER A 249 11.22 -0.85 -1.18
N ALA A 250 11.87 0.09 -1.86
CA ALA A 250 13.25 0.46 -1.53
C ALA A 250 13.35 0.98 -0.09
N ARG A 251 14.41 0.64 0.65
CA ARG A 251 14.52 1.05 2.06
C ARG A 251 14.93 2.51 2.17
N ILE A 252 14.29 3.28 3.06
CA ILE A 252 14.70 4.67 3.29
C ILE A 252 16.06 4.77 3.98
N SER A 253 16.46 3.77 4.75
CA SER A 253 17.75 3.70 5.43
C SER A 253 18.93 3.43 4.49
N VAL A 254 18.67 2.99 3.26
CA VAL A 254 19.71 2.58 2.31
C VAL A 254 19.62 3.34 0.99
N GLU A 255 18.42 3.50 0.45
CA GLU A 255 18.22 3.95 -0.92
C GLU A 255 17.65 5.36 -1.03
N SER A 256 17.25 5.98 0.09
CA SER A 256 16.72 7.35 0.05
C SER A 256 17.80 8.41 -0.16
N LYS A 257 17.39 9.64 -0.52
CA LYS A 257 18.30 10.78 -0.55
C LYS A 257 18.92 11.06 0.82
N ILE A 258 18.15 10.91 1.89
CA ILE A 258 18.63 11.04 3.28
C ILE A 258 19.79 10.08 3.58
N ALA A 259 19.68 8.82 3.15
CA ALA A 259 20.71 7.80 3.37
C ALA A 259 21.96 8.04 2.52
N MET A 260 21.79 8.52 1.29
CA MET A 260 22.89 8.67 0.33
C MET A 260 23.62 10.03 0.40
N GLN A 261 22.99 11.06 0.97
CA GLN A 261 23.62 12.36 1.17
C GLN A 261 24.74 12.30 2.20
N LYS A 262 25.78 13.13 2.00
CA LYS A 262 26.92 13.25 2.92
C LYS A 262 26.99 14.58 3.66
N ASP A 263 26.08 15.50 3.36
CA ASP A 263 26.06 16.81 3.99
C ASP A 263 25.74 16.66 5.48
N ILE A 264 26.49 17.40 6.30
CA ILE A 264 26.23 17.53 7.73
C ILE A 264 25.32 18.74 7.90
N VAL A 265 24.16 18.54 8.51
CA VAL A 265 23.13 19.58 8.64
C VAL A 265 23.00 19.99 10.10
N ALA A 266 23.07 21.28 10.41
CA ALA A 266 22.81 21.76 11.77
C ALA A 266 21.29 21.81 12.03
N LEU A 267 20.86 21.37 13.21
CA LEU A 267 19.48 21.54 13.68
C LEU A 267 19.35 22.81 14.50
N GLN A 268 18.16 23.41 14.46
CA GLN A 268 17.83 24.53 15.33
C GLN A 268 17.87 24.09 16.80
N THR A 269 18.61 24.83 17.63
CA THR A 269 18.68 24.60 19.08
C THR A 269 17.28 24.66 19.69
N GLY A 270 16.94 23.66 20.50
CA GLY A 270 15.64 23.55 21.17
C GLY A 270 14.52 22.97 20.30
N SER A 271 14.77 22.66 19.02
CA SER A 271 13.83 21.86 18.22
C SER A 271 13.67 20.45 18.78
N ASP A 272 12.53 19.82 18.48
CA ASP A 272 12.29 18.41 18.86
C ASP A 272 13.41 17.51 18.36
N GLY A 273 13.75 17.57 17.07
CA GLY A 273 14.86 16.80 16.51
C GLY A 273 16.18 17.00 17.25
N ALA A 274 16.53 18.24 17.61
CA ALA A 274 17.74 18.49 18.40
C ALA A 274 17.70 17.87 19.80
N MET A 275 16.52 17.80 20.44
CA MET A 275 16.37 17.09 21.71
C MET A 275 16.52 15.58 21.55
N GLN A 276 15.87 15.00 20.55
CA GLN A 276 15.92 13.55 20.31
C GLN A 276 17.33 13.09 19.95
N LEU A 277 18.04 13.81 19.08
CA LEU A 277 19.41 13.45 18.70
C LEU A 277 20.40 13.61 19.85
N ARG A 278 20.24 14.62 20.74
CA ARG A 278 21.08 14.71 21.94
C ARG A 278 20.93 13.50 22.86
N ALA A 279 19.71 13.00 23.03
CA ALA A 279 19.47 11.79 23.82
C ALA A 279 20.16 10.57 23.19
N LEU A 280 20.10 10.44 21.86
CA LEU A 280 20.82 9.40 21.12
C LEU A 280 22.34 9.56 21.20
N GLU A 281 22.89 10.76 21.08
CA GLU A 281 24.33 11.03 21.19
C GLU A 281 24.88 10.60 22.57
N VAL A 282 24.15 10.92 23.65
CA VAL A 282 24.51 10.47 25.01
C VAL A 282 24.51 8.94 25.09
N LEU A 283 23.47 8.29 24.56
CA LEU A 283 23.37 6.84 24.54
C LEU A 283 24.48 6.20 23.69
N MET A 284 24.78 6.75 22.52
CA MET A 284 25.87 6.29 21.66
C MET A 284 27.22 6.33 22.38
N GLY A 285 27.49 7.37 23.17
CA GLY A 285 28.69 7.43 24.01
C GLY A 285 28.78 6.27 25.00
N GLN A 286 27.64 5.89 25.61
CA GLN A 286 27.55 4.74 26.51
C GLN A 286 27.71 3.40 25.79
N LEU A 287 27.36 3.34 24.50
CA LEU A 287 27.38 2.14 23.66
C LEU A 287 28.60 2.04 22.73
N SER A 288 29.60 2.91 22.89
CA SER A 288 30.74 3.12 21.96
C SER A 288 31.60 1.89 21.64
N GLY A 289 31.44 0.77 22.35
CA GLY A 289 32.07 -0.52 22.04
C GLY A 289 31.28 -1.44 21.10
N ARG A 290 30.08 -1.06 20.65
CA ARG A 290 29.24 -1.90 19.78
C ARG A 290 29.54 -1.62 18.30
N SER A 291 29.69 -2.69 17.51
CA SER A 291 30.05 -2.59 16.09
C SER A 291 29.01 -1.94 15.17
N LYS A 292 27.76 -1.80 15.63
CA LYS A 292 26.65 -1.18 14.88
C LYS A 292 26.31 0.23 15.38
N VAL A 293 27.06 0.76 16.33
CA VAL A 293 26.94 2.17 16.72
C VAL A 293 27.79 2.96 15.74
N ASP A 294 27.12 3.61 14.79
CA ASP A 294 27.77 4.47 13.79
C ASP A 294 27.20 5.88 13.80
N ASN A 295 28.02 6.83 13.34
CA ASN A 295 27.59 8.22 13.19
C ASN A 295 26.73 8.42 11.94
N GLU A 296 26.77 7.51 10.96
CA GLU A 296 26.01 7.64 9.71
C GLU A 296 24.50 7.61 9.97
N THR A 297 24.05 6.72 10.86
CA THR A 297 22.66 6.66 11.34
C THR A 297 22.26 7.99 11.96
N LEU A 298 23.09 8.55 12.85
CA LEU A 298 22.78 9.82 13.51
C LEU A 298 22.69 10.98 12.51
N GLU A 299 23.58 11.05 11.53
CA GLU A 299 23.52 12.06 10.46
C GLU A 299 22.27 11.89 9.57
N ALA A 300 21.88 10.66 9.25
CA ALA A 300 20.65 10.41 8.49
C ALA A 300 19.40 10.87 9.26
N LEU A 301 19.33 10.59 10.57
CA LEU A 301 18.26 11.10 11.43
C LEU A 301 18.29 12.63 11.51
N ARG A 302 19.48 13.24 11.52
CA ARG A 302 19.63 14.70 11.48
C ARG A 302 19.08 15.30 10.20
N ARG A 303 19.30 14.67 9.04
CA ARG A 303 18.72 15.09 7.75
C ARG A 303 17.20 14.93 7.70
N ILE A 304 16.62 13.96 8.41
CA ILE A 304 15.16 13.84 8.55
C ILE A 304 14.60 15.05 9.31
N TYR A 305 15.16 15.37 10.47
CA TYR A 305 14.68 16.48 11.31
C TYR A 305 14.98 17.87 10.75
N SER A 306 15.93 17.99 9.80
CA SER A 306 16.23 19.28 9.17
C SER A 306 15.25 19.68 8.08
N GLN A 307 14.31 18.82 7.70
CA GLN A 307 13.34 19.12 6.64
C GLN A 307 12.32 20.16 7.13
N PRO A 308 12.15 21.31 6.44
CA PRO A 308 11.33 22.41 6.93
C PRO A 308 9.82 22.19 6.80
N ASP A 309 9.38 21.26 5.93
CA ASP A 309 7.98 20.99 5.67
C ASP A 309 7.75 19.56 5.15
N LEU A 310 6.49 19.15 5.04
CA LEU A 310 6.11 17.82 4.58
C LEU A 310 6.51 17.57 3.11
N HIS A 311 6.59 18.62 2.29
CA HIS A 311 6.94 18.49 0.88
C HIS A 311 8.42 18.14 0.71
N THR A 312 9.29 18.88 1.37
CA THR A 312 10.74 18.67 1.43
C THR A 312 11.09 17.35 2.10
N LEU A 313 10.41 16.99 3.20
CA LEU A 313 10.53 15.65 3.80
C LEU A 313 10.16 14.55 2.82
N GLY A 314 9.03 14.70 2.12
CA GLY A 314 8.61 13.75 1.08
C GLY A 314 9.57 13.67 -0.10
N GLN A 315 10.30 14.73 -0.43
CA GLN A 315 11.37 14.71 -1.44
C GLN A 315 12.64 14.02 -0.91
N ALA A 316 13.01 14.26 0.34
CA ALA A 316 14.20 13.72 0.99
C ALA A 316 14.12 12.20 1.21
N LEU A 317 12.90 11.68 1.41
CA LEU A 317 12.63 10.24 1.56
C LEU A 317 12.51 9.49 0.22
N ARG A 318 12.55 10.19 -0.93
CA ARG A 318 12.55 9.54 -2.25
C ARG A 318 13.82 8.75 -2.47
N LYS A 319 13.75 7.79 -3.39
CA LYS A 319 14.92 7.05 -3.85
C LYS A 319 15.95 8.02 -4.43
N PHE A 320 17.23 7.81 -4.13
CA PHE A 320 18.30 8.77 -4.46
C PHE A 320 18.44 9.02 -5.96
N ASP A 321 18.27 7.98 -6.76
CA ASP A 321 18.32 8.02 -8.23
C ASP A 321 16.96 8.37 -8.87
N GLU A 322 15.93 8.66 -8.07
CA GLU A 322 14.64 9.11 -8.60
C GLU A 322 14.76 10.53 -9.15
N GLY A 323 14.42 10.67 -10.43
CA GLY A 323 14.37 11.95 -11.12
C GLY A 323 13.31 12.92 -10.55
N PRO A 324 13.13 14.09 -11.20
CA PRO A 324 12.17 15.10 -10.72
C PRO A 324 10.71 14.64 -10.85
N VAL A 325 10.43 13.70 -11.76
CA VAL A 325 9.10 13.13 -11.97
C VAL A 325 8.90 11.95 -11.03
N HIS A 326 7.78 11.97 -10.31
CA HIS A 326 7.37 10.85 -9.46
C HIS A 326 7.21 9.56 -10.27
N THR A 327 7.89 8.51 -9.83
CA THR A 327 7.76 7.18 -10.41
C THR A 327 7.03 6.23 -9.46
N THR A 328 6.70 5.03 -9.94
CA THR A 328 6.19 3.93 -9.10
C THR A 328 7.30 3.26 -8.27
N ARG A 329 8.57 3.42 -8.69
CA ARG A 329 9.76 2.88 -8.02
C ARG A 329 10.19 3.76 -6.86
N ARG A 330 9.50 3.62 -5.73
CA ARG A 330 9.67 4.47 -4.55
C ARG A 330 10.32 3.71 -3.40
N CYS A 331 10.80 4.49 -2.44
CA CYS A 331 11.06 3.94 -1.12
C CYS A 331 9.76 3.45 -0.46
N ALA A 332 9.91 2.56 0.52
CA ALA A 332 8.83 1.90 1.23
C ALA A 332 8.12 2.79 2.25
N LEU A 333 8.65 4.00 2.51
CA LEU A 333 7.98 5.04 3.26
C LEU A 333 7.83 6.28 2.37
N VAL A 334 6.60 6.77 2.22
CA VAL A 334 6.29 7.93 1.38
C VAL A 334 5.44 8.93 2.14
N VAL A 335 5.83 10.21 2.10
CA VAL A 335 5.01 11.31 2.61
C VAL A 335 4.15 11.84 1.47
N SER A 336 2.84 11.58 1.54
CA SER A 336 1.86 12.00 0.55
C SER A 336 1.23 13.33 0.95
N THR A 337 1.73 14.43 0.39
CA THR A 337 1.13 15.76 0.63
C THR A 337 -0.25 15.90 -0.01
N LYS A 338 -0.52 15.15 -1.08
CA LYS A 338 -1.84 15.11 -1.76
C LYS A 338 -2.92 14.51 -0.86
N HIS A 339 -2.59 13.43 -0.17
CA HIS A 339 -3.53 12.69 0.68
C HIS A 339 -3.36 13.00 2.17
N ASN A 340 -2.37 13.83 2.50
CA ASN A 340 -1.98 14.19 3.86
C ASN A 340 -1.74 12.94 4.74
N THR A 341 -0.99 11.97 4.21
CA THR A 341 -0.73 10.66 4.83
C THR A 341 0.73 10.27 4.74
N ILE A 342 1.14 9.35 5.63
CA ILE A 342 2.36 8.57 5.48
C ILE A 342 1.95 7.19 4.95
N GLU A 343 2.50 6.83 3.80
CA GLU A 343 2.27 5.57 3.12
C GLU A 343 3.40 4.59 3.44
N PHE A 344 3.03 3.43 3.98
CA PHE A 344 3.90 2.28 4.21
C PHE A 344 3.70 1.26 3.10
N ARG A 345 4.77 0.91 2.38
CA ARG A 345 4.76 -0.01 1.23
C ARG A 345 5.56 -1.28 1.47
N TYR A 346 5.91 -1.61 2.71
CA TYR A 346 6.71 -2.79 3.06
C TYR A 346 6.02 -4.13 2.74
N PRO A 347 4.77 -4.38 3.19
CA PRO A 347 4.16 -5.71 3.07
C PRO A 347 3.77 -6.06 1.63
N ALA A 348 4.07 -7.29 1.20
CA ALA A 348 3.49 -7.84 -0.04
C ALA A 348 1.96 -7.92 0.05
N SER A 349 1.29 -7.81 -1.09
CA SER A 349 -0.16 -7.98 -1.17
C SER A 349 -0.58 -9.39 -0.74
N THR A 350 -1.81 -9.51 -0.24
CA THR A 350 -2.42 -10.78 0.15
C THR A 350 -3.94 -10.65 0.15
N PHE A 351 -4.65 -11.79 0.13
CA PHE A 351 -6.07 -11.88 0.48
C PHE A 351 -6.28 -12.39 1.92
N ASP A 352 -5.19 -12.60 2.67
CA ASP A 352 -5.19 -12.91 4.09
C ASP A 352 -5.45 -11.64 4.92
N ALA A 353 -6.71 -11.43 5.29
CA ALA A 353 -7.14 -10.26 6.06
C ALA A 353 -6.49 -10.19 7.45
N ASP A 354 -6.08 -11.32 8.06
CA ASP A 354 -5.46 -11.34 9.38
C ASP A 354 -4.01 -10.81 9.31
N TYR A 355 -3.30 -11.14 8.23
CA TYR A 355 -2.00 -10.52 7.94
C TYR A 355 -2.12 -9.01 7.70
N ILE A 356 -3.13 -8.58 6.92
CA ILE A 356 -3.37 -7.14 6.67
C ILE A 356 -3.72 -6.42 7.98
N ALA A 357 -4.58 -7.01 8.80
CA ALA A 357 -4.94 -6.48 10.11
C ALA A 357 -3.73 -6.37 11.04
N SER A 358 -2.81 -7.32 10.96
CA SER A 358 -1.58 -7.31 11.76
C SER A 358 -0.67 -6.14 11.39
N TRP A 359 -0.49 -5.89 10.08
CA TRP A 359 0.23 -4.72 9.59
C TRP A 359 -0.47 -3.41 9.88
N ALA A 360 -1.79 -3.36 9.74
CA ALA A 360 -2.60 -2.20 10.10
C ALA A 360 -2.40 -1.81 11.57
N ALA A 361 -2.42 -2.79 12.48
CA ALA A 361 -2.16 -2.57 13.90
C ALA A 361 -0.73 -2.06 14.15
N LEU A 362 0.27 -2.63 13.50
CA LEU A 362 1.67 -2.21 13.64
C LEU A 362 1.90 -0.78 13.13
N VAL A 363 1.40 -0.44 11.94
CA VAL A 363 1.56 0.90 11.35
C VAL A 363 0.87 1.97 12.20
N ARG A 364 -0.36 1.71 12.66
CA ARG A 364 -1.06 2.63 13.56
C ARG A 364 -0.31 2.80 14.89
N HIS A 365 0.31 1.74 15.40
CA HIS A 365 1.12 1.81 16.62
C HIS A 365 2.40 2.63 16.42
N ILE A 366 3.14 2.44 15.33
CA ILE A 366 4.32 3.27 15.00
C ILE A 366 3.93 4.75 14.93
N TYR A 367 2.79 5.05 14.30
CA TYR A 367 2.27 6.41 14.23
C TYR A 367 1.90 6.97 15.61
N ALA A 368 1.24 6.17 16.47
CA ALA A 368 0.90 6.56 17.83
C ALA A 368 2.15 6.84 18.69
N VAL A 369 3.22 6.05 18.55
CA VAL A 369 4.50 6.32 19.20
C VAL A 369 5.06 7.68 18.76
N ALA A 370 5.01 8.00 17.47
CA ALA A 370 5.47 9.29 16.96
C ALA A 370 4.66 10.48 17.49
N MET A 371 3.37 10.28 17.76
CA MET A 371 2.48 11.30 18.34
C MET A 371 2.66 11.47 19.86
N ALA A 372 3.36 10.56 20.55
CA ALA A 372 3.52 10.62 21.99
C ALA A 372 4.23 11.91 22.46
N PRO A 373 4.07 12.31 23.73
CA PRO A 373 4.87 13.36 24.34
C PRO A 373 6.37 13.19 24.08
N ALA A 374 7.11 14.30 23.99
CA ALA A 374 8.48 14.28 23.50
C ALA A 374 9.43 13.42 24.35
N ASP A 375 9.20 13.34 25.65
CA ASP A 375 9.92 12.49 26.59
C ASP A 375 9.57 11.00 26.41
N GLU A 376 8.30 10.66 26.24
CA GLU A 376 7.85 9.30 25.95
C GLU A 376 8.42 8.80 24.61
N PHE A 377 8.33 9.63 23.56
CA PHE A 377 8.92 9.32 22.26
C PHE A 377 10.43 9.12 22.37
N SER A 378 11.14 9.99 23.12
CA SER A 378 12.59 9.87 23.33
C SER A 378 12.97 8.55 23.99
N GLN A 379 12.22 8.13 25.02
CA GLN A 379 12.44 6.86 25.68
C GLN A 379 12.27 5.66 24.74
N VAL A 380 11.24 5.67 23.90
CA VAL A 380 11.03 4.62 22.90
C VAL A 380 12.14 4.63 21.85
N LEU A 381 12.51 5.80 21.33
CA LEU A 381 13.57 5.96 20.34
C LEU A 381 14.91 5.45 20.85
N CYS A 382 15.32 5.83 22.07
CA CYS A 382 16.54 5.35 22.71
C CYS A 382 16.51 3.83 22.93
N ARG A 383 15.37 3.26 23.33
CA ARG A 383 15.21 1.82 23.53
C ARG A 383 15.32 1.05 22.22
N VAL A 384 14.69 1.55 21.15
CA VAL A 384 14.82 0.99 19.79
C VAL A 384 16.28 1.04 19.35
N TYR A 385 16.94 2.19 19.47
CA TYR A 385 18.35 2.35 19.10
C TYR A 385 19.25 1.38 19.88
N GLU A 386 19.09 1.30 21.20
CA GLU A 386 19.82 0.36 22.05
C GLU A 386 19.61 -1.10 21.62
N VAL A 387 18.41 -1.46 21.18
CA VAL A 387 18.11 -2.83 20.75
C VAL A 387 18.73 -3.12 19.36
N VAL A 388 18.52 -2.26 18.36
CA VAL A 388 18.96 -2.53 16.96
C VAL A 388 20.47 -2.48 16.79
N THR A 389 21.18 -1.76 17.67
CA THR A 389 22.65 -1.64 17.66
C THR A 389 23.38 -2.78 18.38
N ARG A 390 22.67 -3.79 18.91
CA ARG A 390 23.32 -4.95 19.54
C ARG A 390 24.12 -5.75 18.51
N GLY A 391 25.29 -6.24 18.93
CA GLY A 391 26.19 -7.04 18.08
C GLY A 391 25.62 -8.41 17.69
N GLN A 392 24.68 -8.94 18.48
CA GLN A 392 23.94 -10.16 18.15
C GLN A 392 22.75 -9.84 17.23
N ALA A 393 22.37 -10.78 16.37
CA ALA A 393 21.15 -10.66 15.57
C ALA A 393 19.94 -10.57 16.51
N VAL A 394 19.28 -9.43 16.51
CA VAL A 394 18.08 -9.20 17.30
C VAL A 394 16.88 -9.63 16.47
N GLY A 395 16.07 -10.55 17.02
CA GLY A 395 14.81 -10.93 16.39
C GLY A 395 13.78 -9.80 16.47
N TRP A 396 12.90 -9.71 15.46
CA TRP A 396 11.82 -8.72 15.38
C TRP A 396 10.95 -8.63 16.64
N GLN A 397 10.81 -9.73 17.40
CA GLN A 397 10.06 -9.74 18.66
C GLN A 397 10.65 -8.78 19.72
N ALA A 398 11.98 -8.71 19.84
CA ALA A 398 12.62 -7.81 20.77
C ALA A 398 12.46 -6.34 20.33
N VAL A 399 12.41 -6.09 19.02
CA VAL A 399 12.13 -4.75 18.47
C VAL A 399 10.67 -4.36 18.70
N MET A 400 9.71 -5.28 18.55
CA MET A 400 8.30 -5.05 18.91
C MET A 400 8.16 -4.68 20.39
N GLN A 401 8.89 -5.36 21.28
CA GLN A 401 8.92 -5.00 22.70
C GLN A 401 9.54 -3.61 22.92
N ALA A 402 10.58 -3.25 22.15
CA ALA A 402 11.22 -1.94 22.25
C ALA A 402 10.29 -0.78 21.88
N ILE A 403 9.40 -0.97 20.89
CA ILE A 403 8.34 -0.02 20.57
C ILE A 403 7.08 -0.20 21.41
N GLU A 404 7.07 -1.13 22.37
CA GLU A 404 5.91 -1.43 23.24
C GLU A 404 4.66 -1.89 22.47
N PHE A 405 4.86 -2.59 21.36
CA PHE A 405 3.78 -3.14 20.55
C PHE A 405 3.23 -4.44 21.17
N GLN A 406 1.92 -4.44 21.44
CA GLN A 406 1.18 -5.59 22.00
C GLN A 406 -0.09 -5.91 21.18
N GLY A 407 -0.27 -5.27 20.01
CA GLY A 407 -1.54 -5.30 19.27
C GLY A 407 -1.87 -6.65 18.62
N VAL A 408 -0.87 -7.52 18.41
CA VAL A 408 -1.03 -8.81 17.73
C VAL A 408 -0.11 -9.84 18.39
N SER A 409 -0.57 -11.08 18.49
CA SER A 409 0.25 -12.17 19.03
C SER A 409 1.48 -12.43 18.16
N ALA A 410 2.60 -12.80 18.79
CA ALA A 410 3.79 -13.22 18.06
C ALA A 410 3.54 -14.46 17.17
N ASP A 411 2.54 -15.28 17.51
CA ASP A 411 2.26 -16.51 16.77
C ASP A 411 1.59 -16.25 15.42
N GLU A 412 0.83 -15.15 15.30
CA GLU A 412 0.27 -14.68 14.04
C GLU A 412 1.37 -14.27 13.06
N TRP A 413 2.32 -13.45 13.50
CA TRP A 413 3.49 -13.08 12.69
C TRP A 413 4.32 -14.31 12.28
N LYS A 414 4.52 -15.25 13.21
CA LYS A 414 5.21 -16.52 12.91
C LYS A 414 4.44 -17.36 11.89
N ARG A 415 3.10 -17.35 11.91
CA ARG A 415 2.28 -18.02 10.89
C ARG A 415 2.58 -17.44 9.51
N CYS A 416 2.49 -16.13 9.35
CA CYS A 416 2.73 -15.47 8.06
C CYS A 416 4.16 -15.71 7.55
N MET A 417 5.17 -15.61 8.43
CA MET A 417 6.56 -15.90 8.05
C MET A 417 6.79 -17.38 7.66
N ARG A 418 6.07 -18.32 8.28
CA ARG A 418 6.11 -19.73 7.84
C ARG A 418 5.51 -19.87 6.44
N ASP A 419 4.42 -19.16 6.16
CA ASP A 419 3.81 -19.17 4.84
C ASP A 419 4.78 -18.65 3.77
N PHE A 420 5.53 -17.57 4.05
CA PHE A 420 6.57 -17.04 3.15
C PHE A 420 7.72 -18.02 2.87
N ASN A 421 7.99 -18.97 3.77
CA ASN A 421 9.00 -20.00 3.54
C ASN A 421 8.43 -21.30 2.97
N GLY A 422 7.10 -21.42 2.93
CA GLY A 422 6.37 -22.58 2.44
C GLY A 422 5.46 -22.20 1.29
N ARG A 423 4.17 -22.06 1.61
CA ARG A 423 3.10 -21.93 0.62
C ARG A 423 3.04 -20.61 -0.14
N LEU A 424 3.86 -19.61 0.18
CA LEU A 424 3.95 -18.31 -0.49
C LEU A 424 5.37 -18.00 -0.98
N LYS A 425 6.32 -18.95 -0.85
CA LYS A 425 7.75 -18.72 -1.12
C LYS A 425 8.03 -18.15 -2.50
N ASP A 426 7.30 -18.64 -3.50
CA ASP A 426 7.47 -18.26 -4.89
C ASP A 426 6.22 -17.52 -5.36
N LEU A 427 6.01 -16.28 -4.88
CA LEU A 427 4.83 -15.44 -5.17
C LEU A 427 4.41 -15.46 -6.66
N ASP A 428 5.38 -15.48 -7.58
CA ASP A 428 5.12 -15.50 -9.02
C ASP A 428 4.56 -16.84 -9.57
N GLN A 429 4.56 -17.91 -8.78
CA GLN A 429 4.16 -19.27 -9.18
C GLN A 429 2.90 -19.79 -8.48
N HIS A 430 2.24 -19.00 -7.63
CA HIS A 430 1.05 -19.46 -6.88
C HIS A 430 -0.21 -19.63 -7.72
N GLY A 431 -0.18 -19.23 -8.99
CA GLY A 431 -1.30 -19.38 -9.89
C GLY A 431 -2.53 -18.61 -9.41
N ILE A 432 -3.71 -19.15 -9.70
CA ILE A 432 -4.99 -18.56 -9.32
C ILE A 432 -5.27 -18.87 -7.86
N LEU A 433 -5.66 -17.87 -7.08
CA LEU A 433 -6.09 -18.10 -5.70
C LEU A 433 -7.34 -18.99 -5.69
N PRO A 434 -7.40 -20.05 -4.87
CA PRO A 434 -8.57 -20.91 -4.79
C PRO A 434 -9.75 -20.17 -4.14
N PRO A 435 -11.00 -20.61 -4.32
CA PRO A 435 -12.13 -20.06 -3.56
C PRO A 435 -11.91 -20.19 -2.04
N THR A 436 -12.41 -19.23 -1.27
CA THR A 436 -12.50 -19.28 0.18
C THR A 436 -13.67 -20.18 0.55
N LYS A 437 -13.37 -21.41 0.97
CA LYS A 437 -14.35 -22.48 1.26
C LYS A 437 -15.47 -22.09 2.22
#